data_AF-A0A536GXJ7-F1
#
_entry.id   AF-A0A536GXJ7-F1
#
_cell.length_a   1.000
_cell.length_b   1.000
_cell.length_c   1.000
_cell.angle_alpha   90.00
_cell.angle_beta   90.00
_cell.angle_gamma   90.00
#
_symmetry.space_group_name_H-M   'P 1'
#
loop_
_entity.id
_entity.type
_entity.pdbx_description
1 polymer ?
#
loop_
_entity_poly.entity_id
_entity_poly.type
_entity_poly.pdbx_seq_one_letter_code
_entity_poly.pdbx_strand_id
1 'polypeptide(L)'
;MLAPDGHGGLVLLGGVTDTEQKNGSTAIYRYRMASNSWTTEQMIAPPNINGSASCDLGNGRVVVVGGYDPTNNIVLDTTWFIDLNTLHATQLAPIPGGTRLGTAAYDGAGNVYVVVGAKKGPEVPTADFWRLSLQL
;
A
#
# COMPACT_ATOMS: atom_id res chain seq x y z
N MET A 1 3.28 -4.60 0.96
CA MET A 1 1.92 -4.81 1.52
C MET A 1 1.53 -6.27 1.34
N LEU A 2 0.81 -6.88 2.29
CA LEU A 2 0.26 -8.24 2.18
C LEU A 2 -1.28 -8.19 2.35
N ALA A 3 -2.03 -8.87 1.49
CA ALA A 3 -3.49 -8.98 1.57
C ALA A 3 -4.00 -10.37 1.16
N PRO A 4 -5.20 -10.78 1.60
CA PRO A 4 -5.87 -11.95 1.04
C PRO A 4 -6.10 -11.78 -0.46
N ASP A 5 -5.92 -12.84 -1.24
CA ASP A 5 -6.18 -12.81 -2.68
C ASP A 5 -7.63 -13.13 -3.08
N GLY A 6 -8.50 -13.42 -2.10
CA GLY A 6 -9.89 -13.84 -2.34
C GLY A 6 -10.07 -15.31 -2.74
N HIS A 7 -8.98 -16.07 -2.89
CA HIS A 7 -8.95 -17.44 -3.41
C HIS A 7 -8.26 -18.43 -2.47
N GLY A 8 -8.20 -18.12 -1.17
CA GLY A 8 -7.50 -18.96 -0.19
C GLY A 8 -5.98 -18.85 -0.29
N GLY A 9 -5.48 -17.70 -0.76
CA GLY A 9 -4.07 -17.33 -0.80
C GLY A 9 -3.84 -15.91 -0.30
N LEU A 10 -2.63 -15.43 -0.55
CA LEU A 10 -2.20 -14.07 -0.23
C LEU A 10 -1.58 -13.43 -1.48
N VAL A 11 -1.65 -12.12 -1.56
CA VAL A 11 -0.89 -11.30 -2.50
C VAL A 11 0.07 -10.39 -1.73
N LEU A 12 1.33 -10.41 -2.14
CA LEU A 12 2.38 -9.52 -1.67
C LEU A 12 2.69 -8.51 -2.77
N LEU A 13 2.52 -7.23 -2.46
CA LEU A 13 2.73 -6.11 -3.36
C LEU A 13 3.98 -5.32 -2.92
N GLY A 14 4.96 -5.23 -3.81
CA GLY A 14 6.17 -4.44 -3.65
C GLY A 14 7.06 -4.90 -2.50
N GLY A 15 7.56 -3.94 -1.71
CA GLY A 15 8.58 -4.16 -0.69
C GLY A 15 9.92 -3.57 -1.10
N VAL A 16 11.00 -4.05 -0.49
CA VAL A 16 12.38 -3.62 -0.82
C VAL A 16 13.24 -4.85 -1.06
N THR A 17 14.24 -4.74 -1.93
CA THR A 17 15.16 -5.85 -2.28
C THR A 17 16.48 -5.78 -1.53
N ASP A 18 16.68 -4.75 -0.72
CA ASP A 18 17.89 -4.49 0.06
C ASP A 18 17.56 -4.13 1.53
N THR A 19 18.52 -4.32 2.41
CA THR A 19 18.37 -4.03 3.85
C THR A 19 18.32 -2.54 4.17
N GLU A 20 18.80 -1.69 3.27
CA GLU A 20 18.85 -0.23 3.45
C GLU A 20 17.57 0.47 2.96
N GLN A 21 16.62 -0.30 2.42
CA GLN A 21 15.34 0.18 1.86
C GLN A 21 15.51 1.16 0.69
N LYS A 22 16.61 1.05 -0.06
CA LYS A 22 16.92 1.95 -1.18
C LYS A 22 16.37 1.44 -2.51
N ASN A 23 16.08 0.16 -2.62
CA ASN A 23 15.63 -0.48 -3.85
C ASN A 23 14.21 -1.00 -3.66
N GLY A 24 13.23 -0.14 -3.91
CA GLY A 24 11.82 -0.51 -3.94
C GLY A 24 11.55 -1.56 -5.02
N SER A 25 10.78 -2.58 -4.67
CA SER A 25 10.31 -3.60 -5.61
C SER A 25 8.92 -3.22 -6.14
N THR A 26 8.70 -3.47 -7.43
CA THR A 26 7.35 -3.45 -8.05
C THR A 26 6.80 -4.86 -8.26
N ALA A 27 7.53 -5.91 -7.85
CA ALA A 27 7.07 -7.27 -8.03
C ALA A 27 5.78 -7.52 -7.24
N ILE A 28 4.91 -8.33 -7.85
CA ILE A 28 3.72 -8.89 -7.22
C ILE A 28 3.94 -10.39 -7.08
N TYR A 29 3.76 -10.90 -5.87
CA TYR A 29 3.82 -12.33 -5.60
C TYR A 29 2.47 -12.81 -5.09
N ARG A 30 2.05 -14.00 -5.52
CA ARG A 30 0.95 -14.74 -4.90
C ARG A 30 1.46 -15.93 -4.13
N TYR A 31 0.91 -16.12 -2.95
CA TYR A 31 1.11 -17.31 -2.14
C TYR A 31 -0.14 -18.16 -2.14
N ARG A 32 -0.04 -19.40 -2.61
CA ARG A 32 -1.12 -20.39 -2.53
C ARG A 32 -0.96 -21.20 -1.25
N MET A 33 -1.90 -21.08 -0.32
CA MET A 33 -1.85 -21.81 0.95
C MET A 33 -1.99 -23.32 0.75
N ALA A 34 -2.88 -23.76 -0.14
CA ALA A 34 -3.15 -25.18 -0.38
C ALA A 34 -1.92 -25.96 -0.85
N SER A 35 -1.02 -25.32 -1.61
CA SER A 35 0.20 -25.92 -2.16
C SER A 35 1.48 -25.40 -1.50
N ASN A 36 1.35 -24.51 -0.50
CA ASN A 36 2.47 -23.83 0.15
C ASN A 36 3.51 -23.31 -0.85
N SER A 37 3.07 -22.58 -1.88
CA SER A 37 3.95 -22.15 -2.97
C SER A 37 3.75 -20.69 -3.34
N TRP A 38 4.86 -20.05 -3.71
CA TRP A 38 4.87 -18.69 -4.23
C TRP A 38 4.94 -18.70 -5.76
N THR A 39 4.22 -17.78 -6.39
CA THR A 39 4.35 -17.48 -7.82
C THR A 39 4.53 -15.98 -8.02
N THR A 40 5.37 -15.61 -8.98
CA THR A 40 5.54 -14.21 -9.41
C THR A 40 4.52 -13.91 -10.51
N GLU A 41 3.82 -12.79 -10.38
CA GLU A 41 2.86 -12.32 -11.36
C GLU A 41 3.55 -11.54 -12.48
N GLN A 42 2.93 -11.50 -13.67
CA GLN A 42 3.42 -10.69 -14.79
C GLN A 42 3.14 -9.21 -14.61
N MET A 43 2.04 -8.87 -13.93
CA MET A 43 1.69 -7.50 -13.59
C MET A 43 2.60 -6.98 -12.48
N ILE A 44 2.83 -5.66 -12.49
CA ILE A 44 3.67 -4.98 -11.52
C ILE A 44 2.85 -4.02 -10.66
N ALA A 45 3.23 -3.89 -9.41
CA ALA A 45 2.67 -2.92 -8.49
C ALA A 45 3.13 -1.49 -8.87
N PRO A 46 2.42 -0.45 -8.43
CA PRO A 46 2.93 0.91 -8.52
C PRO A 46 4.32 1.04 -7.90
N PRO A 47 5.21 1.88 -8.46
CA PRO A 47 6.54 2.08 -7.91
C PRO A 47 6.48 2.78 -6.55
N ASN A 48 7.56 2.60 -5.76
CA ASN A 48 7.80 3.32 -4.51
C ASN A 48 6.72 3.17 -3.43
N ILE A 49 5.95 2.07 -3.45
CA ILE A 49 4.95 1.77 -2.40
C ILE A 49 5.56 1.16 -1.13
N ASN A 50 6.89 1.08 -1.02
CA ASN A 50 7.57 0.69 0.23
C ASN A 50 7.32 1.73 1.33
N GLY A 51 7.05 1.26 2.55
CA GLY A 51 6.72 2.14 3.68
C GLY A 51 5.35 2.83 3.58
N SER A 52 4.53 2.47 2.61
CA SER A 52 3.14 2.95 2.48
C SER A 52 2.26 2.43 3.61
N ALA A 53 1.24 3.22 3.96
CA ALA A 53 0.07 2.72 4.66
C ALA A 53 -0.81 1.96 3.66
N SER A 54 -1.43 0.85 4.08
CA SER A 54 -2.34 0.11 3.19
C SER A 54 -3.42 -0.60 3.98
N CYS A 55 -4.55 -0.87 3.34
CA CYS A 55 -5.64 -1.65 3.92
C CYS A 55 -6.39 -2.45 2.85
N ASP A 56 -6.94 -3.59 3.28
CA ASP A 56 -7.89 -4.38 2.51
C ASP A 56 -9.29 -3.76 2.62
N LEU A 57 -9.93 -3.57 1.47
CA LEU A 57 -11.30 -3.05 1.35
C LEU A 57 -12.33 -4.18 1.22
N GLY A 58 -11.88 -5.43 1.21
CA GLY A 58 -12.69 -6.60 0.91
C GLY A 58 -12.97 -6.75 -0.59
N ASN A 59 -13.45 -7.94 -0.95
CA ASN A 59 -13.74 -8.35 -2.33
C ASN A 59 -12.54 -8.22 -3.28
N GLY A 60 -11.32 -8.49 -2.76
CA GLY A 60 -10.10 -8.43 -3.56
C GLY A 60 -9.75 -7.01 -4.00
N ARG A 61 -9.98 -6.00 -3.15
CA ARG A 61 -9.67 -4.60 -3.45
C ARG A 61 -8.85 -4.02 -2.32
N VAL A 62 -7.84 -3.22 -2.65
CA VAL A 62 -6.97 -2.62 -1.65
C VAL A 62 -6.69 -1.17 -1.96
N VAL A 63 -6.41 -0.39 -0.91
CA VAL A 63 -5.87 0.96 -1.04
C VAL A 63 -4.50 1.04 -0.42
N VAL A 64 -3.59 1.70 -1.13
CA VAL A 64 -2.21 1.96 -0.75
C VAL A 64 -2.00 3.47 -0.75
N VAL A 65 -1.52 4.02 0.36
CA VAL A 65 -1.34 5.45 0.57
C VAL A 65 0.11 5.75 0.91
N GLY A 66 0.64 6.73 0.21
CA GLY A 66 2.00 7.21 0.33
C GLY A 66 3.00 6.18 -0.18
N GLY A 67 4.10 6.05 0.55
CA GLY A 67 5.29 5.35 0.11
C GLY A 67 6.50 6.25 0.21
N TYR A 68 7.63 5.76 -0.29
CA TYR A 68 8.91 6.44 -0.13
C TYR A 68 9.71 6.33 -1.42
N ASP A 69 10.13 7.48 -1.95
CA ASP A 69 11.11 7.56 -3.03
C ASP A 69 12.51 7.69 -2.42
N PRO A 70 13.31 6.61 -2.47
CA PRO A 70 14.64 6.58 -1.88
C PRO A 70 15.67 7.41 -2.65
N THR A 71 15.41 7.74 -3.92
CA THR A 71 16.34 8.51 -4.76
C THR A 71 16.34 9.98 -4.33
N ASN A 72 15.15 10.52 -4.08
CA ASN A 72 14.98 11.91 -3.67
C ASN A 72 14.82 12.08 -2.16
N ASN A 73 14.78 10.97 -1.40
CA ASN A 73 14.54 10.94 0.05
C ASN A 73 13.24 11.67 0.43
N ILE A 74 12.15 11.36 -0.27
CA ILE A 74 10.84 11.98 -0.06
C ILE A 74 9.76 10.94 0.27
N VAL A 75 8.90 11.29 1.22
CA VAL A 75 7.63 10.59 1.43
C VAL A 75 6.67 11.04 0.34
N LEU A 76 5.98 10.06 -0.25
CA LEU A 76 5.02 10.29 -1.31
C LEU A 76 3.61 10.54 -0.73
N ASP A 77 2.82 11.31 -1.46
CA ASP A 77 1.39 11.59 -1.19
C ASP A 77 0.46 10.80 -2.13
N THR A 78 1.04 9.91 -2.95
CA THR A 78 0.31 9.10 -3.93
C THR A 78 -0.68 8.18 -3.23
N THR A 79 -1.83 7.97 -3.85
CA THR A 79 -2.83 7.01 -3.39
C THR A 79 -3.22 6.12 -4.56
N TRP A 80 -3.22 4.82 -4.31
CA TRP A 80 -3.53 3.78 -5.30
C TRP A 80 -4.69 2.94 -4.82
N PHE A 81 -5.66 2.73 -5.69
CA PHE A 81 -6.63 1.64 -5.58
C PHE A 81 -6.13 0.49 -6.45
N ILE A 82 -6.10 -0.73 -5.91
CA ILE A 82 -5.62 -1.91 -6.65
C ILE A 82 -6.69 -2.99 -6.57
N ASP A 83 -7.14 -3.45 -7.72
CA ASP A 83 -7.96 -4.65 -7.85
C ASP A 83 -7.05 -5.88 -7.83
N LEU A 84 -7.20 -6.76 -6.85
CA LEU A 84 -6.35 -7.93 -6.64
C LEU A 84 -6.72 -9.12 -7.52
N ASN A 85 -7.88 -9.11 -8.18
CA ASN A 85 -8.26 -10.16 -9.12
C ASN A 85 -7.54 -9.95 -10.45
N THR A 86 -7.49 -8.69 -10.89
CA THR A 86 -6.92 -8.28 -12.17
C THR A 86 -5.50 -7.71 -12.04
N LEU A 87 -5.08 -7.36 -10.83
CA LEU A 87 -3.82 -6.69 -10.49
C LEU A 87 -3.65 -5.30 -11.12
N HIS A 88 -4.74 -4.69 -11.59
CA HIS A 88 -4.72 -3.33 -12.11
C HIS A 88 -4.72 -2.31 -10.97
N ALA A 89 -3.82 -1.34 -11.07
CA ALA A 89 -3.75 -0.19 -10.18
C ALA A 89 -4.36 1.05 -10.84
N THR A 90 -5.19 1.77 -10.09
CA THR A 90 -5.77 3.05 -10.45
C THR A 90 -5.28 4.12 -9.48
N GLN A 91 -4.71 5.20 -9.98
CA GLN A 91 -4.31 6.32 -9.13
C GLN A 91 -5.55 7.09 -8.67
N LEU A 92 -5.66 7.33 -7.36
CA LEU A 92 -6.69 8.16 -6.75
C LEU A 92 -6.15 9.56 -6.46
N ALA A 93 -7.03 10.44 -5.97
CA ALA A 93 -6.62 11.74 -5.45
C ALA A 93 -5.56 11.58 -4.35
N PRO A 94 -4.49 12.40 -4.35
CA PRO A 94 -3.43 12.29 -3.36
C PRO A 94 -3.92 12.71 -1.97
N ILE A 95 -3.27 12.17 -0.93
CA ILE A 95 -3.50 12.58 0.46
C ILE A 95 -2.41 13.58 0.86
N PRO A 96 -2.76 14.85 1.16
CA PRO A 96 -1.78 15.89 1.45
C PRO A 96 -0.79 15.48 2.55
N GLY A 97 0.50 15.66 2.26
CA GLY A 97 1.60 15.35 3.19
C GLY A 97 2.00 13.88 3.26
N GLY A 98 1.22 12.97 2.66
CA GLY A 98 1.49 11.53 2.64
C GLY A 98 1.44 10.88 4.02
N THR A 99 2.06 9.70 4.12
CA THR A 99 2.20 8.96 5.39
C THR A 99 3.64 8.64 5.67
N ARG A 100 4.09 8.87 6.91
CA ARG A 100 5.40 8.44 7.39
C ARG A 100 5.20 7.54 8.59
N LEU A 101 5.55 6.26 8.45
CA LEU A 101 5.25 5.23 9.47
C LEU A 101 3.74 5.11 9.76
N GLY A 102 2.92 5.40 8.74
CA GLY A 102 1.47 5.40 8.86
C GLY A 102 0.86 4.01 8.78
N THR A 103 -0.41 3.93 9.18
CA THR A 103 -1.26 2.75 9.02
C THR A 103 -2.62 3.17 8.49
N ALA A 104 -3.31 2.27 7.81
CA ALA A 104 -4.64 2.52 7.27
C ALA A 104 -5.63 1.46 7.75
N ALA A 105 -6.88 1.87 7.97
CA ALA A 105 -7.99 0.99 8.33
C ALA A 105 -9.24 1.36 7.53
N TYR A 106 -10.03 0.34 7.17
CA TYR A 106 -11.28 0.49 6.42
C TYR A 106 -12.48 0.26 7.35
N ASP A 107 -13.52 1.08 7.26
CA ASP A 107 -14.71 0.97 8.11
C ASP A 107 -15.78 0.00 7.59
N GLY A 108 -15.58 -0.61 6.43
CA GLY A 108 -16.58 -1.46 5.79
C GLY A 108 -17.67 -0.69 5.03
N ALA A 109 -17.67 0.64 5.08
CA ALA A 109 -18.71 1.53 4.59
C ALA A 109 -18.16 2.63 3.66
N GLY A 110 -17.06 2.34 2.96
CA GLY A 110 -16.48 3.25 1.97
C GLY A 110 -15.47 4.25 2.51
N ASN A 111 -15.13 4.26 3.81
CA ASN A 111 -14.11 5.17 4.33
C ASN A 111 -12.84 4.45 4.78
N VAL A 112 -11.71 4.97 4.31
CA VAL A 112 -10.37 4.58 4.76
C VAL A 112 -9.82 5.67 5.67
N TYR A 113 -9.40 5.29 6.87
CA TYR A 113 -8.78 6.15 7.86
C TYR A 113 -7.28 5.88 7.86
N VAL A 114 -6.49 6.93 7.64
CA VAL A 114 -5.04 6.83 7.47
C VAL A 114 -4.36 7.69 8.51
N VAL A 115 -3.63 7.06 9.44
CA VAL A 115 -2.82 7.80 10.41
C VAL A 115 -1.54 8.29 9.71
N VAL A 116 -1.21 9.57 9.86
CA VAL A 116 -0.03 10.17 9.23
C VAL A 116 1.26 9.56 9.79
N GLY A 117 1.26 9.25 11.09
CA GLY A 117 2.38 8.66 11.83
C GLY A 117 3.36 9.72 12.33
N ALA A 118 4.05 10.41 11.42
CA ALA A 118 4.96 11.52 11.75
C ALA A 118 4.89 12.66 10.72
N LYS A 119 5.07 13.91 11.20
CA LYS A 119 5.08 15.09 10.32
C LYS A 119 6.37 15.19 9.50
N LYS A 120 6.28 15.81 8.31
CA LYS A 120 7.45 16.17 7.50
C LYS A 120 8.21 17.32 8.17
N GLY A 121 9.50 17.15 8.43
CA GLY A 121 10.33 18.08 9.21
C GLY A 121 11.14 17.32 10.26
N PRO A 122 11.35 17.83 11.49
CA PRO A 122 11.77 16.94 12.57
C PRO A 122 10.73 15.82 12.68
N GLU A 123 11.18 14.57 12.76
CA GLU A 123 10.30 13.42 12.86
C GLU A 123 9.59 13.42 14.22
N VAL A 124 8.48 14.15 14.28
CA VAL A 124 7.63 14.28 15.46
C VAL A 124 6.39 13.41 15.23
N PRO A 125 6.17 12.38 16.08
CA PRO A 125 4.95 11.60 16.05
C PRO A 125 3.71 12.49 16.15
N THR A 126 2.67 12.16 15.41
CA THR A 126 1.41 12.93 15.42
C THR A 126 0.21 11.99 15.51
N ALA A 127 -0.87 12.48 16.12
CA ALA A 127 -2.17 11.84 16.11
C ALA A 127 -3.04 12.24 14.89
N ASP A 128 -2.49 13.08 14.00
CA ASP A 128 -3.19 13.50 12.78
C ASP A 128 -3.50 12.29 11.89
N PHE A 129 -4.70 12.30 11.33
CA PHE A 129 -5.15 11.29 10.39
C PHE A 129 -5.98 11.92 9.27
N TRP A 130 -6.06 11.21 8.16
CA TRP A 130 -6.90 11.55 7.03
C TRP A 130 -8.05 10.54 6.91
N ARG A 131 -9.20 11.01 6.43
CA ARG A 131 -10.29 10.15 5.97
C ARG A 131 -10.39 10.27 4.45
N LEU A 132 -10.22 9.16 3.75
CA LEU A 132 -10.48 9.03 2.33
C LEU A 132 -11.83 8.33 2.15
N SER A 133 -12.77 8.99 1.47
CA SER A 133 -14.06 8.41 1.11
C SER A 133 -14.01 7.88 -0.32
N LEU A 134 -14.25 6.60 -0.49
CA LEU A 134 -14.23 5.87 -1.75
C LEU A 134 -15.67 5.68 -2.26
N GLN A 135 -15.87 5.85 -3.56
CA GLN A 135 -17.09 5.42 -4.23
C GLN A 135 -16.87 3.97 -4.69
N LEU A 136 -17.27 3.00 -3.85
CA LEU A 136 -17.04 1.56 -4.05
C LEU A 136 -18.26 0.80 -4.55
#